data_AF-A0A9E0EM57-F1
#
_entry.id   AF-A0A9E0EM57-F1
#
_cell.length_a   1.000
_cell.length_b   1.000
_cell.length_c   1.000
_cell.angle_alpha   90.00
_cell.angle_beta   90.00
_cell.angle_gamma   90.00
#
_symmetry.space_group_name_H-M   'P 1'
#
loop_
_entity.id
_entity.type
_entity.pdbx_description
1 polymer ?
#
loop_
_entity_poly.entity_id
_entity_poly.type
_entity_poly.pdbx_seq_one_letter_code
_entity_poly.pdbx_strand_id
1 'polypeptide(L)'
;MNFAKKGIALFIIIFYIISNILFYNTIFNDYPNIILFKSSILLLIFEILFWIFLFSKLDNTDLNRIKSIEYLFIISLTGVSISRIFLHSSPYLNDLLNTKSFYIYLVGILRGLFIFSSIINIFYIKDSKSKILLFVSSLNLVTSIMIWLDFDSNINAILRIVIGILILLYVIMEKRVFENSKNIEKMKIKEE
;
A
#
# COMPACT_ATOMS: atom_id res chain seq x y z
N MET A 1 18.91 -8.61 7.49
CA MET A 1 18.78 -7.72 6.31
C MET A 1 20.03 -6.85 6.18
N ASN A 2 20.70 -6.84 5.03
CA ASN A 2 21.86 -5.96 4.81
C ASN A 2 21.47 -4.48 5.03
N PHE A 3 22.39 -3.67 5.53
CA PHE A 3 22.16 -2.26 5.86
C PHE A 3 21.55 -1.48 4.68
N ALA A 4 22.04 -1.72 3.46
CA ALA A 4 21.50 -1.13 2.23
C ALA A 4 20.03 -1.53 1.95
N LYS A 5 19.68 -2.81 2.07
CA LYS A 5 18.29 -3.28 1.88
C LYS A 5 17.35 -2.65 2.90
N LYS A 6 17.83 -2.37 4.11
CA LYS A 6 17.07 -1.67 5.16
C LYS A 6 16.89 -0.17 4.89
N GLY A 7 17.93 0.50 4.40
CA GLY A 7 17.82 1.89 3.95
C GLY A 7 16.76 2.05 2.86
N ILE A 8 16.74 1.15 1.88
CA ILE A 8 15.74 1.14 0.80
C ILE A 8 14.33 0.92 1.35
N ALA A 9 14.14 -0.04 2.26
CA ALA A 9 12.85 -0.28 2.90
C ALA A 9 12.31 0.97 3.62
N LEU A 10 13.16 1.61 4.43
CA LEU A 10 12.78 2.83 5.15
C LEU A 10 12.46 3.97 4.18
N PHE A 11 13.25 4.13 3.11
CA PHE A 11 12.98 5.11 2.08
C PHE A 11 11.59 4.92 1.45
N ILE A 12 11.27 3.69 1.01
CA ILE A 12 9.96 3.39 0.41
C ILE A 12 8.81 3.71 1.37
N ILE A 13 8.91 3.32 2.64
CA ILE A 13 7.86 3.54 3.65
C ILE A 13 7.68 5.03 3.95
N ILE A 14 8.78 5.77 4.12
CA ILE A 14 8.73 7.22 4.41
C ILE A 14 8.10 7.96 3.22
N PHE A 15 8.51 7.64 2.00
CA PHE A 15 7.96 8.29 0.81
C PHE A 15 6.50 7.89 0.54
N TYR A 16 6.09 6.67 0.90
CA TYR A 16 4.68 6.27 0.91
C TYR A 16 3.84 7.13 1.86
N ILE A 17 4.34 7.40 3.07
CA ILE A 17 3.65 8.29 4.02
C ILE A 17 3.59 9.72 3.47
N ILE A 18 4.72 10.24 2.99
CA ILE A 18 4.81 11.60 2.45
C ILE A 18 3.90 11.77 1.23
N SER A 19 3.84 10.80 0.31
CA SER A 19 2.98 10.89 -0.87
C SER A 19 1.49 10.91 -0.51
N ASN A 20 1.07 10.17 0.52
CA ASN A 20 -0.31 10.22 1.03
C ASN A 20 -0.62 11.57 1.68
N ILE A 21 0.29 12.14 2.47
CA ILE A 21 0.12 13.49 3.05
C ILE A 21 0.02 14.55 1.95
N LEU A 22 0.89 14.46 0.94
CA LEU A 22 0.87 15.37 -0.20
C LEU A 22 -0.46 15.29 -0.95
N PHE A 23 -0.93 14.09 -1.26
CA PHE A 23 -2.21 13.89 -1.94
C PHE A 23 -3.41 14.39 -1.13
N TYR A 24 -3.43 14.15 0.18
CA TYR A 24 -4.45 14.69 1.08
C TYR A 24 -4.48 16.22 1.02
N ASN A 25 -3.32 16.86 1.16
CA ASN A 25 -3.21 18.32 1.14
C ASN A 25 -3.55 18.91 -0.22
N THR A 26 -3.23 18.24 -1.33
CA THR A 26 -3.51 18.76 -2.66
C THR A 26 -4.99 18.79 -2.97
N ILE A 27 -5.74 17.76 -2.52
CA ILE A 27 -7.19 17.71 -2.68
C ILE A 27 -7.89 18.68 -1.74
N PHE A 28 -7.47 18.76 -0.47
CA PHE A 28 -8.16 19.60 0.51
C PHE A 28 -8.04 21.11 0.22
N ASN A 29 -6.94 21.54 -0.41
CA ASN A 29 -6.67 22.94 -0.70
C ASN A 29 -6.99 23.32 -2.17
N ASP A 30 -7.73 22.48 -2.91
CA ASP A 30 -8.18 22.73 -4.28
C ASP A 30 -7.05 23.25 -5.21
N TYR A 31 -5.88 22.62 -5.15
CA TYR A 31 -4.77 23.02 -5.99
C TYR A 31 -5.06 22.82 -7.48
N PRO A 32 -4.38 23.55 -8.38
CA PRO A 32 -4.49 23.34 -9.82
C PRO A 32 -4.34 21.87 -10.24
N ASN A 33 -5.10 21.48 -11.26
CA ASN A 33 -5.13 20.12 -11.82
C ASN A 33 -3.75 19.50 -12.10
N ILE A 34 -2.77 20.30 -12.53
CA ILE A 34 -1.40 19.82 -12.77
C ILE A 34 -0.69 19.36 -11.49
N ILE A 35 -0.99 19.99 -10.35
CA ILE A 35 -0.44 19.63 -9.04
C ILE A 35 -1.16 18.38 -8.51
N LEU A 36 -2.49 18.31 -8.68
CA LEU A 36 -3.27 17.10 -8.39
C LEU A 36 -2.75 15.89 -9.18
N PHE A 37 -2.50 16.07 -10.48
CA PHE A 37 -1.90 15.05 -11.35
C PHE A 37 -0.53 14.58 -10.84
N LYS A 38 0.36 15.51 -10.50
CA LYS A 38 1.69 15.17 -9.97
C LYS A 38 1.61 14.42 -8.64
N SER A 39 0.77 14.89 -7.71
CA SER A 39 0.61 14.25 -6.40
C SER A 39 0.00 12.85 -6.49
N SER A 40 -0.99 12.64 -7.36
CA SER A 40 -1.64 11.36 -7.58
C SER A 40 -0.75 10.33 -8.29
N ILE A 41 0.09 10.76 -9.24
CA ILE A 41 1.13 9.90 -9.83
C ILE A 41 2.19 9.51 -8.80
N LEU A 42 2.65 10.48 -8.00
CA LEU A 42 3.64 10.21 -6.96
C LEU A 42 3.10 9.18 -5.96
N LEU A 43 1.83 9.33 -5.58
CA LEU A 43 1.12 8.38 -4.73
C LEU A 43 1.06 6.99 -5.36
N LEU A 44 0.68 6.87 -6.63
CA LEU A 44 0.67 5.60 -7.36
C LEU A 44 2.02 4.89 -7.32
N ILE A 45 3.11 5.61 -7.63
CA ILE A 45 4.46 5.03 -7.65
C ILE A 45 4.82 4.44 -6.29
N PHE A 46 4.60 5.20 -5.21
CA PHE A 46 4.95 4.72 -3.87
C PHE A 46 3.97 3.70 -3.31
N GLU A 47 2.70 3.69 -3.72
CA GLU A 47 1.75 2.62 -3.40
C GLU A 47 2.22 1.28 -3.97
N ILE A 48 2.61 1.26 -5.25
CA ILE A 48 3.15 0.04 -5.88
C ILE A 48 4.44 -0.42 -5.18
N LEU A 49 5.41 0.49 -5.00
CA LEU A 49 6.69 0.15 -4.39
C LEU A 49 6.52 -0.35 -2.95
N PHE A 50 5.60 0.24 -2.19
CA PHE A 50 5.29 -0.17 -0.83
C PHE A 50 4.74 -1.60 -0.77
N TRP A 51 3.78 -1.94 -1.62
CA TRP A 51 3.20 -3.28 -1.64
C TRP A 51 4.15 -4.35 -2.19
N ILE A 52 4.96 -4.02 -3.21
CA ILE A 52 6.03 -4.92 -3.68
C ILE A 52 7.03 -5.19 -2.55
N PHE A 53 7.42 -4.16 -1.79
CA PHE A 53 8.29 -4.33 -0.64
C PHE A 53 7.66 -5.24 0.41
N LEU A 54 6.37 -5.06 0.73
CA LEU A 54 5.67 -5.92 1.68
C LEU A 54 5.65 -7.37 1.20
N PHE A 55 5.28 -7.63 -0.05
CA PHE A 55 5.28 -8.99 -0.61
C PHE A 55 6.65 -9.64 -0.58
N SER A 56 7.73 -8.88 -0.83
CA SER A 56 9.10 -9.40 -0.71
C SER A 56 9.50 -9.88 0.69
N LYS A 57 8.73 -9.50 1.73
CA LYS A 57 8.95 -9.91 3.12
C LYS A 57 8.16 -11.16 3.51
N LEU A 58 7.22 -11.62 2.68
CA LEU A 58 6.54 -12.89 2.92
C LEU A 58 7.43 -14.04 2.44
N ASP A 59 7.90 -14.84 3.41
CA ASP A 59 8.75 -16.00 3.15
C ASP A 59 7.86 -17.22 2.88
N ASN A 60 7.45 -17.40 1.62
CA ASN A 60 6.56 -18.49 1.23
C ASN A 60 7.22 -19.41 0.20
N THR A 61 7.22 -20.72 0.50
CA THR A 61 7.92 -21.77 -0.25
C THR A 61 7.20 -22.20 -1.54
N ASP A 62 5.91 -21.90 -1.70
CA ASP A 62 5.10 -22.28 -2.88
C ASP A 62 5.05 -21.18 -3.94
N LEU A 63 6.10 -21.10 -4.75
CA LEU A 63 6.44 -19.95 -5.60
C LEU A 63 5.41 -19.52 -6.67
N ASN A 64 4.66 -20.43 -7.30
CA ASN A 64 3.89 -20.08 -8.52
C ASN A 64 2.47 -19.58 -8.25
N ARG A 65 1.69 -20.30 -7.42
CA ARG A 65 0.31 -19.90 -7.10
C ARG A 65 0.27 -18.60 -6.31
N ILE A 66 1.25 -18.41 -5.43
CA ILE A 66 1.38 -17.27 -4.54
C ILE A 66 1.71 -15.99 -5.31
N LYS A 67 2.65 -16.04 -6.27
CA LYS A 67 2.99 -14.88 -7.11
C LYS A 67 1.81 -14.38 -7.93
N SER A 68 0.94 -15.27 -8.40
CA SER A 68 -0.28 -14.86 -9.12
C SER A 68 -1.20 -13.98 -8.28
N ILE A 69 -1.28 -14.22 -6.96
CA ILE A 69 -2.08 -13.41 -6.03
C ILE A 69 -1.46 -12.02 -5.88
N GLU A 70 -0.14 -11.95 -5.71
CA GLU A 70 0.60 -10.68 -5.63
C GLU A 70 0.40 -9.85 -6.89
N TYR A 71 0.52 -10.46 -8.08
CA TYR A 71 0.28 -9.76 -9.34
C TYR A 71 -1.16 -9.28 -9.47
N LEU A 72 -2.14 -10.11 -9.12
CA LEU A 72 -3.56 -9.72 -9.14
C LEU A 72 -3.83 -8.54 -8.19
N PHE A 73 -3.19 -8.52 -7.02
CA PHE A 73 -3.26 -7.40 -6.09
C PHE A 73 -2.63 -6.13 -6.68
N ILE A 74 -1.41 -6.21 -7.23
CA ILE A 74 -0.73 -5.05 -7.81
C ILE A 74 -1.50 -4.49 -9.01
N ILE A 75 -2.00 -5.34 -9.92
CA ILE A 75 -2.77 -4.91 -11.10
C ILE A 75 -4.08 -4.22 -10.69
N SER A 76 -4.77 -4.74 -9.69
CA SER A 76 -6.01 -4.10 -9.22
C SER A 76 -5.73 -2.77 -8.51
N LEU A 77 -4.66 -2.70 -7.70
CA LEU A 77 -4.19 -1.46 -7.08
C LEU A 77 -3.82 -0.39 -8.11
N THR A 78 -3.09 -0.77 -9.17
CA THR A 78 -2.73 0.18 -10.23
C THR A 78 -3.96 0.67 -10.97
N GLY A 79 -4.91 -0.21 -11.28
CA GLY A 79 -6.18 0.16 -11.91
C GLY A 79 -6.97 1.18 -11.10
N VAL A 80 -7.10 0.96 -9.79
CA VAL A 80 -7.75 1.92 -8.88
C VAL A 80 -7.00 3.25 -8.79
N SER A 81 -5.68 3.22 -8.81
CA SER A 81 -4.89 4.44 -8.75
C SER A 81 -4.97 5.24 -10.05
N ILE A 82 -5.04 4.57 -11.19
CA ILE A 82 -5.27 5.21 -12.50
C ILE A 82 -6.67 5.85 -12.53
N SER A 83 -7.70 5.16 -12.00
CA SER A 83 -9.04 5.74 -11.93
C SER A 83 -9.08 6.98 -11.05
N ARG A 84 -8.39 6.98 -9.90
CA ARG A 84 -8.18 8.18 -9.06
C ARG A 84 -7.53 9.32 -9.83
N ILE A 85 -6.44 9.05 -10.58
CA ILE A 85 -5.79 10.08 -11.39
C ILE A 85 -6.81 10.72 -12.34
N PHE A 86 -7.55 9.92 -13.09
CA PHE A 86 -8.51 10.46 -14.05
C PHE A 86 -9.69 11.21 -13.41
N LEU A 87 -10.20 10.75 -12.28
CA LEU A 87 -11.32 11.41 -11.59
C LEU A 87 -10.91 12.74 -10.94
N HIS A 88 -9.70 12.83 -10.37
CA HIS A 88 -9.30 14.01 -9.59
C HIS A 88 -8.46 15.01 -10.36
N SER A 89 -7.68 14.59 -11.36
CA SER A 89 -6.70 15.50 -11.99
C SER A 89 -7.15 16.11 -13.31
N SER A 90 -8.26 15.65 -13.89
CA SER A 90 -8.73 16.15 -15.18
C SER A 90 -10.25 16.30 -15.19
N PRO A 91 -10.77 17.55 -15.18
CA PRO A 91 -12.21 17.80 -15.25
C PRO A 91 -12.84 17.19 -16.50
N TYR A 92 -12.17 17.31 -17.65
CA TYR A 92 -12.65 16.72 -18.90
C TYR A 92 -12.77 15.19 -18.83
N LEU A 93 -11.76 14.51 -18.27
CA LEU A 93 -11.83 13.05 -18.14
C LEU A 93 -12.86 12.65 -17.09
N ASN A 94 -13.00 13.40 -16.00
CA ASN A 94 -14.04 13.19 -15.01
C ASN A 94 -15.44 13.30 -15.64
N ASP A 95 -15.69 14.34 -16.43
CA ASP A 95 -16.96 14.53 -17.15
C ASP A 95 -17.20 13.38 -18.15
N LEU A 96 -16.18 12.97 -18.90
CA LEU A 96 -16.26 11.86 -19.83
C LEU A 96 -16.58 10.53 -19.11
N LEU A 97 -15.92 10.28 -17.97
CA LEU A 97 -16.13 9.11 -17.13
C LEU A 97 -17.56 9.08 -16.58
N ASN A 98 -18.12 10.23 -16.20
CA ASN A 98 -19.47 10.33 -15.62
C ASN A 98 -20.60 10.40 -16.66
N THR A 99 -20.29 10.73 -17.92
CA THR A 99 -21.32 10.87 -18.96
C THR A 99 -21.53 9.57 -19.74
N LYS A 100 -20.50 8.72 -19.86
CA LYS A 100 -20.59 7.47 -20.62
C LYS A 100 -20.63 6.26 -19.70
N SER A 101 -21.73 5.49 -19.79
CA SER A 101 -21.97 4.29 -19.00
C SER A 101 -20.79 3.30 -19.02
N PHE A 102 -20.16 3.08 -20.18
CA PHE A 102 -18.99 2.20 -20.30
C PHE A 102 -17.86 2.56 -19.33
N TYR A 103 -17.53 3.84 -19.19
CA TYR A 103 -16.43 4.29 -18.35
C TYR A 103 -16.77 4.20 -16.85
N ILE A 104 -18.02 4.49 -16.49
CA ILE A 104 -18.53 4.27 -15.12
C ILE A 104 -18.36 2.79 -14.75
N TYR A 105 -18.81 1.87 -15.62
CA TYR A 105 -18.68 0.44 -15.37
C TYR A 105 -17.21 -0.01 -15.30
N LEU A 106 -16.34 0.54 -16.15
CA LEU A 106 -14.91 0.23 -16.12
C LEU A 106 -14.28 0.62 -14.78
N VAL A 107 -14.51 1.85 -14.31
CA VAL A 107 -14.00 2.32 -13.00
C VAL A 107 -14.57 1.48 -11.86
N GLY A 108 -15.87 1.16 -11.92
CA GLY A 108 -16.53 0.27 -10.97
C GLY A 108 -15.87 -1.10 -10.92
N ILE A 109 -15.65 -1.75 -12.08
CA ILE A 109 -15.00 -3.06 -12.16
C ILE A 109 -13.59 -3.02 -11.56
N LEU A 110 -12.78 -2.00 -11.85
CA LEU A 110 -11.44 -1.86 -11.28
C LEU A 110 -11.46 -1.76 -9.75
N ARG A 111 -12.37 -0.96 -9.19
CA ARG A 111 -12.53 -0.83 -7.73
C ARG A 111 -13.04 -2.14 -7.10
N GLY A 112 -13.96 -2.83 -7.76
CA GLY A 112 -14.49 -4.11 -7.30
C GLY A 112 -13.42 -5.21 -7.31
N LEU A 113 -12.59 -5.25 -8.35
CA LEU A 113 -11.43 -6.14 -8.43
C LEU A 113 -10.44 -5.88 -7.30
N PHE A 114 -10.25 -4.62 -6.88
CA PHE A 114 -9.37 -4.29 -5.75
C PHE A 114 -9.93 -4.72 -4.39
N ILE A 115 -11.25 -4.68 -4.20
CA ILE A 115 -11.88 -5.28 -3.01
C ILE A 115 -11.63 -6.79 -3.00
N PHE A 116 -11.91 -7.46 -4.13
CA PHE A 116 -11.70 -8.90 -4.26
C PHE A 116 -10.24 -9.30 -4.00
N SER A 117 -9.29 -8.58 -4.59
CA SER A 117 -7.86 -8.83 -4.37
C SER A 117 -7.45 -8.57 -2.92
N SER A 118 -8.02 -7.55 -2.26
CA SER A 118 -7.78 -7.27 -0.84
C SER A 118 -8.27 -8.41 0.06
N ILE A 119 -9.41 -9.01 -0.25
CA ILE A 119 -9.91 -10.18 0.50
C ILE A 119 -8.95 -11.37 0.35
N ILE A 120 -8.54 -11.68 -0.87
CA ILE A 120 -7.57 -12.77 -1.13
C ILE A 120 -6.24 -12.48 -0.42
N ASN A 121 -5.79 -11.22 -0.41
CA ASN A 121 -4.55 -10.82 0.23
C ASN A 121 -4.54 -11.09 1.76
N ILE A 122 -5.69 -11.03 2.42
CA ILE A 122 -5.79 -11.40 3.85
C ILE A 122 -5.50 -12.89 4.04
N PHE A 123 -6.10 -13.75 3.22
CA PHE A 123 -5.84 -15.19 3.27
C PHE A 123 -4.39 -15.50 2.94
N TYR A 124 -3.83 -14.82 1.94
CA TYR A 124 -2.43 -14.96 1.56
C TYR A 124 -1.47 -14.60 2.71
N ILE A 125 -1.71 -13.47 3.38
CA ILE A 125 -0.86 -13.02 4.49
C ILE A 125 -1.05 -13.86 5.75
N LYS A 126 -2.24 -14.45 5.95
CA LYS A 126 -2.52 -15.34 7.09
C LYS A 126 -1.54 -16.51 7.16
N ASP A 127 -1.10 -17.01 6.01
CA ASP A 127 -0.14 -18.12 5.92
C ASP A 127 1.26 -17.74 6.44
N SER A 128 1.64 -16.45 6.37
CA SER A 128 2.94 -15.93 6.86
C SER A 128 3.08 -15.85 8.39
N LYS A 129 2.00 -16.11 9.15
CA LYS A 129 1.93 -16.06 10.63
C LYS A 129 2.23 -14.69 11.29
N SER A 130 2.52 -13.64 10.54
CA SER A 130 2.74 -12.31 11.11
C SER A 130 1.43 -11.60 11.44
N LYS A 131 1.14 -11.43 12.74
CA LYS A 131 -0.07 -10.73 13.22
C LYS A 131 -0.14 -9.28 12.76
N ILE A 132 1.01 -8.59 12.67
CA ILE A 132 1.06 -7.17 12.25
C ILE A 132 0.73 -7.05 10.76
N LEU A 133 1.30 -7.90 9.90
CA LEU A 133 0.97 -7.87 8.46
C LEU A 133 -0.49 -8.25 8.22
N LEU A 134 -1.04 -9.19 8.98
CA LEU A 134 -2.45 -9.56 8.89
C LEU A 134 -3.36 -8.36 9.25
N PHE A 135 -3.01 -7.59 10.28
CA PHE A 135 -3.72 -6.38 10.65
C PHE A 135 -3.63 -5.30 9.55
N VAL A 136 -2.46 -5.10 8.96
CA VAL A 136 -2.27 -4.18 7.83
C VAL A 136 -3.08 -4.60 6.61
N SER A 137 -3.15 -5.88 6.29
CA SER A 137 -4.00 -6.41 5.21
C SER A 137 -5.49 -6.17 5.48
N SER A 138 -5.91 -6.32 6.73
CA SER A 138 -7.29 -6.04 7.16
C SER A 138 -7.63 -4.55 7.04
N LEU A 139 -6.72 -3.65 7.43
CA LEU A 139 -6.86 -2.22 7.19
C LEU A 139 -6.91 -1.90 5.69
N ASN A 140 -6.12 -2.58 4.86
CA ASN A 140 -6.18 -2.39 3.41
C ASN A 140 -7.53 -2.80 2.82
N LEU A 141 -8.18 -3.85 3.34
CA LEU A 141 -9.56 -4.17 2.95
C LEU A 141 -10.53 -3.04 3.32
N VAL A 142 -10.36 -2.41 4.49
CA VAL A 142 -11.15 -1.20 4.81
C VAL A 142 -10.88 -0.10 3.80
N THR A 143 -9.62 0.14 3.42
CA THR A 143 -9.29 1.16 2.42
C THR A 143 -9.92 0.87 1.06
N SER A 144 -9.96 -0.39 0.60
CA SER A 144 -10.57 -0.72 -0.69
C SER A 144 -12.09 -0.52 -0.69
N ILE A 145 -12.76 -0.82 0.42
CA ILE A 145 -14.19 -0.51 0.61
C ILE A 145 -14.41 1.01 0.63
N MET A 146 -13.54 1.78 1.30
CA MET A 146 -13.68 3.24 1.34
C MET A 146 -13.47 3.88 -0.03
N ILE A 147 -12.56 3.36 -0.85
CA ILE A 147 -12.39 3.81 -2.24
C ILE A 147 -13.63 3.52 -3.07
N TRP A 148 -14.27 2.36 -2.86
CA TRP A 148 -15.53 2.04 -3.53
C TRP A 148 -16.65 3.02 -3.18
N LEU A 149 -16.69 3.49 -1.93
CA LEU A 149 -17.66 4.48 -1.43
C LEU A 149 -17.26 5.94 -1.72
N ASP A 150 -16.28 6.19 -2.59
CA ASP A 150 -15.76 7.53 -2.93
C ASP A 150 -15.14 8.33 -1.77
N PHE A 151 -14.77 7.67 -0.67
CA PHE A 151 -14.05 8.32 0.45
C PHE A 151 -12.52 8.35 0.28
N ASP A 152 -12.03 8.33 -0.96
CA ASP A 152 -10.60 8.10 -1.28
C ASP A 152 -9.66 9.22 -0.79
N SER A 153 -10.13 10.47 -0.80
CA SER A 153 -9.32 11.66 -0.48
C SER A 153 -9.29 12.05 1.01
N ASN A 154 -10.26 11.60 1.81
CA ASN A 154 -10.42 12.05 3.19
C ASN A 154 -9.90 10.99 4.18
N ILE A 155 -10.82 10.27 4.81
CA ILE A 155 -10.52 9.25 5.83
C ILE A 155 -9.61 8.15 5.26
N ASN A 156 -9.76 7.82 3.97
CA ASN A 156 -8.93 6.80 3.34
C ASN A 156 -7.44 7.19 3.23
N ALA A 157 -7.12 8.47 3.03
CA ALA A 157 -5.73 8.95 3.04
C ALA A 157 -5.13 8.81 4.45
N ILE A 158 -5.91 9.12 5.50
CA ILE A 158 -5.50 8.94 6.90
C ILE A 158 -5.25 7.46 7.20
N LEU A 159 -6.13 6.56 6.78
CA LEU A 159 -5.95 5.12 6.96
C LEU A 159 -4.68 4.60 6.29
N ARG A 160 -4.37 5.07 5.08
CA ARG A 160 -3.12 4.74 4.38
C ARG A 160 -1.89 5.24 5.13
N ILE A 161 -1.94 6.46 5.69
CA ILE A 161 -0.86 6.98 6.55
C ILE A 161 -0.68 6.08 7.79
N VAL A 162 -1.77 5.66 8.44
CA VAL A 162 -1.73 4.74 9.59
C VAL A 162 -1.09 3.40 9.19
N ILE A 163 -1.45 2.84 8.04
CA ILE A 163 -0.82 1.63 7.49
C ILE A 163 0.69 1.83 7.32
N GLY A 164 1.12 2.96 6.75
CA GLY A 164 2.53 3.30 6.57
C GLY A 164 3.29 3.36 7.90
N ILE A 165 2.71 4.00 8.92
CA ILE A 165 3.29 4.10 10.27
C ILE A 165 3.41 2.71 10.92
N LEU A 166 2.37 1.87 10.81
CA LEU A 166 2.40 0.50 11.36
C LEU A 166 3.55 -0.33 10.75
N ILE A 167 3.74 -0.24 9.44
CA ILE A 167 4.85 -0.94 8.75
C ILE A 167 6.21 -0.33 9.09
N LEU A 168 6.29 0.99 9.28
CA LEU A 168 7.51 1.63 9.77
C LEU A 168 7.92 1.08 11.13
N LEU A 169 6.97 0.99 12.08
CA LEU A 169 7.18 0.40 13.40
C LEU A 169 7.61 -1.06 13.30
N TYR A 170 6.97 -1.84 12.44
CA TYR A 170 7.32 -3.24 12.19
C TYR A 170 8.80 -3.41 11.78
N VAL A 171 9.26 -2.64 10.79
CA VAL A 171 10.65 -2.70 10.28
C VAL A 171 11.69 -2.23 11.32
N ILE A 172 11.30 -1.30 12.20
CA ILE A 172 12.14 -0.85 13.32
C ILE A 172 12.21 -1.93 14.41
N MET A 173 11.08 -2.53 14.79
CA MET A 173 11.01 -3.57 15.82
C MET A 173 11.74 -4.86 15.43
N GLU A 174 11.69 -5.25 14.15
CA GLU A 174 12.46 -6.38 13.60
C GLU A 174 13.97 -6.26 13.93
N LYS A 175 14.50 -5.03 14.07
CA LYS A 175 15.89 -4.76 14.49
C LYS A 175 16.18 -5.20 15.93
N ARG A 176 15.28 -4.88 16.86
CA ARG A 176 15.51 -5.08 18.30
C ARG A 176 15.58 -6.56 18.64
N VAL A 177 14.76 -7.38 17.97
CA VAL A 177 14.77 -8.84 18.15
C VAL A 177 16.11 -9.45 17.73
N PHE A 178 16.68 -9.01 16.60
CA PHE A 178 17.96 -9.51 16.09
C PHE A 178 19.18 -9.01 16.88
N GLU A 179 19.15 -7.77 17.39
CA GLU A 179 20.22 -7.25 18.26
C GLU A 179 20.20 -7.92 19.65
N ASN A 180 19.01 -8.17 20.21
CA ASN A 180 18.88 -8.88 21.48
C ASN A 180 19.34 -10.34 21.38
N SER A 181 19.01 -11.06 20.30
CA SER A 181 19.46 -12.45 20.13
C SER A 181 20.99 -12.55 20.02
N LYS A 182 21.64 -11.65 19.28
CA LYS A 182 23.11 -11.59 19.19
C LYS A 182 23.77 -11.24 20.52
N ASN A 183 23.16 -10.36 21.31
CA ASN A 183 23.70 -10.00 22.62
C ASN A 183 23.59 -11.17 23.62
N ILE A 184 22.51 -11.93 23.59
CA ILE A 184 22.34 -13.15 24.40
C ILE A 184 23.37 -14.22 24.00
N GLU A 185 23.61 -14.43 22.71
CA GLU A 185 24.65 -15.35 22.21
C GLU A 185 26.05 -14.95 22.69
N LYS A 186 26.38 -13.65 22.63
CA LYS A 186 27.66 -13.11 23.13
C LYS A 186 27.82 -13.23 24.65
N MET A 187 26.72 -13.19 25.41
CA MET A 187 26.76 -13.42 26.86
C MET A 187 27.04 -14.88 27.18
N LYS A 188 26.42 -15.83 26.47
CA LYS A 188 26.69 -17.28 26.64
C LYS A 188 28.14 -17.66 26.34
N ILE A 189 28.75 -17.08 25.30
CA ILE A 189 30.15 -17.36 24.93
C ILE A 189 31.16 -16.78 25.95
N LYS A 190 30.74 -15.84 26.82
CA LYS A 190 31.61 -15.28 27.86
C LYS A 190 31.53 -16.04 29.19
N GLU A 191 30.57 -16.95 29.35
CA GLU A 191 30.37 -17.75 30.56
C GLU A 191 31.00 -19.16 30.46
N GLU A 192 31.55 -19.53 29.29
CA GLU A 192 32.39 -20.71 29.05
C GLU A 192 33.89 -20.34 29.04
#